data_AF-A0AB38AQH5-F1
#
_entry.id   AF-A0AB38AQH5-F1
#
_cell.length_a   1.000
_cell.length_b   1.000
_cell.length_c   1.000
_cell.angle_alpha   90.00
_cell.angle_beta   90.00
_cell.angle_gamma   90.00
#
_symmetry.space_group_name_H-M   'P 1'
#
loop_
_entity.id
_entity.type
_entity.pdbx_description
1 polymer ?
#
loop_
_entity_poly.entity_id
_entity_poly.type
_entity_poly.pdbx_seq_one_letter_code
_entity_poly.pdbx_strand_id
1 'polypeptide(L)'
;MDPESQVVRLCVAGMQAETEGRNTRAHELFQQAWDLADDDYEACIAAHYLARHQNSPEETLRWNQECLDRADLVGDERVAGFYASLYVNMAQACRLLGRPAAAHAYFVRAAGRVAEAPRGQYGDWNRFAIVEGLRDTASAVAGPAAGGGSSRLLLDEAVDGRLRELLSRWCARCDLLALALVLPACLGHLGTDEDRARLRTALHMVHAARRLPEDEQAELGAVIGSAALR
;
A
#
# COMPACT_ATOMS: atom_id res chain seq x y z
N MET A 1 9.47 -3.87 -19.67
CA MET A 1 10.86 -3.73 -19.20
C MET A 1 11.74 -4.41 -20.22
N ASP A 2 12.66 -3.68 -20.85
CA ASP A 2 13.61 -4.27 -21.79
C ASP A 2 14.75 -4.95 -21.01
N PRO A 3 14.87 -6.29 -21.02
CA PRO A 3 15.94 -6.99 -20.31
C PRO A 3 17.34 -6.72 -20.90
N GLU A 4 17.40 -6.17 -22.11
CA GLU A 4 18.66 -5.80 -22.77
C GLU A 4 19.21 -4.44 -22.32
N SER A 5 18.44 -3.66 -21.55
CA SER A 5 18.94 -2.44 -20.91
C SER A 5 20.04 -2.76 -19.88
N GLN A 6 21.19 -2.11 -20.05
CA GLN A 6 22.30 -2.23 -19.10
C GLN A 6 21.92 -1.72 -17.71
N VAL A 7 21.11 -0.65 -17.64
CA VAL A 7 20.59 -0.09 -16.39
C VAL A 7 19.73 -1.11 -15.66
N VAL A 8 18.79 -1.76 -16.36
CA VAL A 8 17.94 -2.80 -15.77
C VAL A 8 18.79 -3.96 -15.22
N ARG A 9 19.80 -4.42 -15.96
CA ARG A 9 20.71 -5.48 -15.48
C ARG A 9 21.48 -5.07 -14.23
N LEU A 10 21.96 -3.83 -14.15
CA LEU A 10 22.64 -3.31 -12.97
C LEU A 10 21.69 -3.24 -11.77
N CYS A 11 20.45 -2.79 -11.97
CA CYS A 11 19.43 -2.79 -10.92
C CYS A 11 19.09 -4.21 -10.43
N VAL A 12 18.96 -5.19 -11.35
CA VAL A 12 18.75 -6.60 -10.97
C VAL A 12 19.93 -7.15 -10.16
N ALA A 13 21.17 -6.87 -10.58
CA ALA A 13 22.36 -7.26 -9.83
C ALA A 13 22.43 -6.58 -8.45
N GLY A 14 21.99 -5.32 -8.36
CA GLY A 14 21.90 -4.57 -7.11
C GLY A 14 20.90 -5.19 -6.13
N MET A 15 19.69 -5.56 -6.60
CA MET A 15 18.69 -6.27 -5.78
C MET A 15 19.21 -7.62 -5.28
N GLN A 16 19.96 -8.35 -6.11
CA GLN A 16 20.58 -9.60 -5.68
C GLN A 16 21.62 -9.36 -4.57
N ALA A 17 22.46 -8.33 -4.72
CA ALA A 17 23.42 -7.95 -3.69
C ALA A 17 22.73 -7.53 -2.38
N GLU A 18 21.62 -6.80 -2.46
CA GLU A 18 20.79 -6.43 -1.31
C GLU A 18 20.22 -7.67 -0.59
N THR A 19 19.68 -8.62 -1.34
CA THR A 19 19.15 -9.90 -0.80
C THR A 19 20.22 -10.70 -0.06
N GLU A 20 21.47 -10.58 -0.49
CA GLU A 20 22.64 -11.20 0.16
C GLU A 20 23.24 -10.35 1.29
N GLY A 21 22.64 -9.21 1.64
CA GLY A 21 23.11 -8.30 2.68
C GLY A 21 24.33 -7.44 2.30
N ARG A 22 24.72 -7.41 1.02
CA ARG A 22 25.88 -6.66 0.50
C ARG A 22 25.50 -5.22 0.14
N ASN A 23 25.03 -4.45 1.12
CA ASN A 23 24.44 -3.11 0.92
C ASN A 23 25.35 -2.11 0.20
N THR A 24 26.66 -2.07 0.51
CA THR A 24 27.61 -1.19 -0.19
C THR A 24 27.68 -1.52 -1.68
N ARG A 25 27.72 -2.82 -2.01
CA ARG A 25 27.78 -3.28 -3.40
C ARG A 25 26.47 -3.00 -4.14
N ALA A 26 25.33 -3.15 -3.47
CA ALA A 26 24.03 -2.78 -4.02
C ALA A 26 24.00 -1.28 -4.38
N HIS A 27 24.41 -0.42 -3.46
CA HIS A 27 24.50 1.02 -3.69
C HIS A 27 25.40 1.36 -4.89
N GLU A 28 26.61 0.79 -4.98
CA GLU A 28 27.51 1.00 -6.12
C GLU A 28 26.87 0.60 -7.46
N LEU A 29 26.15 -0.52 -7.51
CA LEU A 29 25.47 -0.99 -8.71
C LEU A 29 24.34 -0.04 -9.12
N PHE A 30 23.56 0.45 -8.16
CA PHE A 30 22.50 1.43 -8.44
C PHE A 30 23.06 2.79 -8.87
N GLN A 31 24.19 3.22 -8.29
CA GLN A 31 24.87 4.44 -8.72
C GLN A 31 25.38 4.31 -10.16
N GLN A 32 25.98 3.16 -10.52
CA GLN A 32 26.39 2.91 -11.90
C GLN A 32 25.19 2.87 -12.86
N ALA A 33 24.05 2.33 -12.43
CA ALA A 33 22.83 2.33 -13.21
C ALA A 33 22.33 3.77 -13.47
N TRP A 34 22.40 4.64 -12.45
CA TRP A 34 22.06 6.05 -12.58
C TRP A 34 22.99 6.80 -13.53
N ASP A 35 24.29 6.61 -13.39
CA ASP A 35 25.30 7.29 -14.21
C ASP A 35 25.24 6.88 -15.70
N LEU A 36 24.67 5.71 -15.99
CA LEU A 36 24.54 5.15 -17.35
C LEU A 36 23.16 5.33 -17.98
N ALA A 37 22.17 5.84 -17.25
CA ALA A 37 20.82 6.00 -17.77
C ALA A 37 20.77 6.93 -18.98
N ASP A 38 20.20 6.44 -20.08
CA ASP A 38 20.11 7.18 -21.35
C ASP A 38 18.78 7.91 -21.53
N ASP A 39 17.73 7.44 -20.85
CA ASP A 39 16.40 8.06 -20.86
C ASP A 39 15.79 8.23 -19.46
N ASP A 40 14.69 8.97 -19.37
CA ASP A 40 14.00 9.23 -18.10
C ASP A 40 13.40 7.96 -17.49
N TYR A 41 13.13 6.92 -18.28
CA TYR A 41 12.60 5.66 -17.75
C TYR A 41 13.69 4.87 -17.02
N GLU A 42 14.87 4.76 -17.62
CA GLU A 42 16.05 4.18 -17.00
C GLU A 42 16.48 4.98 -15.77
N ALA A 43 16.52 6.31 -15.86
CA ALA A 43 16.85 7.19 -14.75
C ALA A 43 15.84 7.04 -13.61
N CYS A 44 14.53 6.94 -13.91
CA CYS A 44 13.49 6.66 -12.93
C CYS A 44 13.76 5.35 -12.18
N ILE A 45 14.08 4.26 -12.90
CA ILE A 45 14.36 2.96 -12.28
C ILE A 45 15.60 3.05 -11.38
N ALA A 46 16.68 3.64 -11.86
CA ALA A 46 17.92 3.77 -11.09
C ALA A 46 17.72 4.61 -9.81
N ALA A 47 17.04 5.76 -9.92
CA ALA A 47 16.71 6.64 -8.79
C ALA A 47 15.87 5.92 -7.73
N HIS A 48 14.89 5.10 -8.15
CA HIS A 48 14.08 4.29 -7.24
C HIS A 48 14.95 3.38 -6.35
N TYR A 49 15.92 2.68 -6.95
CA TYR A 49 16.79 1.78 -6.18
C TYR A 49 17.82 2.53 -5.34
N LEU A 50 18.36 3.65 -5.83
CA LEU A 50 19.24 4.50 -5.03
C LEU A 50 18.55 5.01 -3.77
N ALA A 51 17.28 5.41 -3.86
CA ALA A 51 16.52 5.93 -2.71
C ALA A 51 16.49 4.97 -1.50
N ARG A 52 16.57 3.66 -1.75
CA ARG A 52 16.53 2.59 -0.73
C ARG A 52 17.83 2.46 0.06
N HIS A 53 18.93 2.98 -0.46
CA HIS A 53 20.28 2.80 0.10
C HIS A 53 20.90 4.12 0.59
N GLN A 54 20.07 5.08 1.00
CA GLN A 54 20.54 6.36 1.51
C GLN A 54 20.74 6.31 3.04
N ASN A 55 21.70 7.10 3.53
CA ASN A 55 22.06 7.14 4.95
C ASN A 55 21.17 8.08 5.78
N SER A 56 20.29 8.86 5.14
CA SER A 56 19.38 9.76 5.82
C SER A 56 18.00 9.80 5.16
N PRO A 57 16.92 10.05 5.92
CA PRO A 57 15.60 10.23 5.37
C PRO A 57 15.50 11.41 4.37
N GLU A 58 16.33 12.45 4.54
CA GLU A 58 16.43 13.58 3.60
C GLU A 58 16.90 13.13 2.23
N GLU A 59 17.97 12.33 2.18
CA GLU A 59 18.51 11.81 0.93
C GLU A 59 17.57 10.77 0.30
N THR A 60 16.93 9.92 1.12
CA THR A 60 15.85 9.03 0.64
C THR A 60 14.73 9.84 -0.01
N LEU A 61 14.27 10.93 0.62
CA LEU A 61 13.22 11.77 0.06
C LEU A 61 13.68 12.46 -1.23
N ARG A 62 14.92 12.98 -1.26
CA ARG A 62 15.50 13.62 -2.45
C ARG A 62 15.55 12.67 -3.65
N TRP A 63 16.02 11.43 -3.45
CA TRP A 63 16.07 10.43 -4.51
C TRP A 63 14.69 9.92 -4.94
N ASN A 64 13.73 9.80 -4.00
CA ASN A 64 12.35 9.51 -4.40
C ASN A 64 11.72 10.68 -5.17
N GLN A 65 12.07 11.93 -4.86
CA GLN A 65 11.63 13.08 -5.66
C GLN A 65 12.23 13.05 -7.06
N GLU A 66 13.53 12.75 -7.19
CA GLU A 66 14.16 12.57 -8.51
C GLU A 66 13.46 11.45 -9.30
N CYS A 67 13.20 10.31 -8.67
CA CYS A 67 12.43 9.22 -9.28
C CYS A 67 11.05 9.69 -9.77
N LEU A 68 10.36 10.54 -8.99
CA LEU A 68 9.05 11.07 -9.35
C LEU A 68 9.13 12.02 -10.55
N ASP A 69 10.09 12.92 -10.53
CA ASP A 69 10.30 13.89 -11.61
C ASP A 69 10.59 13.17 -12.94
N ARG A 70 11.41 12.10 -12.89
CA ARG A 70 11.68 11.24 -14.06
C ARG A 70 10.45 10.46 -14.52
N ALA A 71 9.68 9.88 -13.59
CA ALA A 71 8.44 9.21 -13.94
C ALA A 71 7.45 10.15 -14.64
N ASP A 72 7.32 11.39 -14.15
CA ASP A 72 6.44 12.40 -14.73
C ASP A 72 6.88 12.84 -16.14
N LEU A 73 8.19 12.85 -16.43
CA LEU A 73 8.73 13.09 -17.77
C LEU A 73 8.45 11.93 -18.74
N VAL A 74 8.48 10.69 -18.24
CA VAL A 74 8.09 9.51 -19.04
C VAL A 74 6.60 9.56 -19.37
N GLY A 75 5.75 9.80 -18.37
CA GLY A 75 4.33 10.14 -18.53
C GLY A 75 3.43 9.07 -19.18
N ASP A 76 3.94 7.85 -19.39
CA ASP A 76 3.22 6.75 -20.06
C ASP A 76 2.97 5.52 -19.17
N GLU A 77 2.37 4.47 -19.73
CA GLU A 77 1.99 3.26 -19.00
C GLU A 77 3.15 2.50 -18.36
N ARG A 78 4.40 2.74 -18.81
CA ARG A 78 5.59 2.07 -18.26
C ARG A 78 5.85 2.44 -16.81
N VAL A 79 5.38 3.61 -16.37
CA VAL A 79 5.59 4.13 -15.01
C VAL A 79 4.35 4.16 -14.13
N ALA A 80 3.16 3.95 -14.71
CA ALA A 80 1.88 3.98 -14.01
C ALA A 80 1.88 3.12 -12.73
N GLY A 81 2.37 1.87 -12.83
CA GLY A 81 2.43 0.94 -11.71
C GLY A 81 3.41 1.31 -10.59
N PHE A 82 4.29 2.28 -10.79
CA PHE A 82 5.27 2.70 -9.77
C PHE A 82 4.77 3.85 -8.88
N TYR A 83 3.82 4.66 -9.35
CA TYR A 83 3.43 5.88 -8.62
C TYR A 83 2.92 5.58 -7.22
N ALA A 84 2.10 4.54 -7.05
CA ALA A 84 1.53 4.22 -5.74
C ALA A 84 2.63 3.91 -4.71
N SER A 85 3.59 3.02 -5.04
CA SER A 85 4.68 2.65 -4.14
C SER A 85 5.70 3.78 -3.97
N LEU A 86 5.95 4.58 -5.01
CA LEU A 86 6.80 5.76 -4.93
C LEU A 86 6.26 6.78 -3.92
N TYR A 87 4.97 7.09 -4.00
CA TYR A 87 4.34 7.98 -3.03
C TYR A 87 4.33 7.41 -1.60
N VAL A 88 4.19 6.08 -1.44
CA VAL A 88 4.35 5.44 -0.12
C VAL A 88 5.77 5.65 0.43
N ASN A 89 6.81 5.47 -0.38
CA ASN A 89 8.19 5.68 0.05
C ASN A 89 8.45 7.14 0.45
N MET A 90 7.93 8.11 -0.33
CA MET A 90 8.00 9.53 0.02
C MET A 90 7.28 9.83 1.34
N ALA A 91 6.09 9.25 1.54
CA ALA A 91 5.33 9.41 2.78
C ALA A 91 6.11 8.86 3.98
N GLN A 92 6.73 7.69 3.85
CA GLN A 92 7.57 7.08 4.88
C GLN A 92 8.79 7.95 5.21
N ALA A 93 9.49 8.48 4.21
CA ALA A 93 10.58 9.42 4.43
C ALA A 93 10.11 10.68 5.16
N CYS A 94 8.95 11.25 4.79
CA CYS A 94 8.35 12.37 5.51
C CYS A 94 8.01 12.03 6.97
N ARG A 95 7.55 10.81 7.27
CA ARG A 95 7.32 10.37 8.67
C ARG A 95 8.62 10.37 9.47
N LEU A 96 9.69 9.80 8.92
CA LEU A 96 11.00 9.76 9.57
C LEU A 96 11.57 11.17 9.82
N LEU A 97 11.25 12.12 8.94
CA LEU A 97 11.60 13.53 9.09
C LEU A 97 10.71 14.31 10.08
N GLY A 98 9.74 13.66 10.74
CA GLY A 98 8.79 14.33 11.64
C GLY A 98 7.81 15.26 10.92
N ARG A 99 7.48 14.98 9.65
CA ARG A 99 6.57 15.78 8.80
C ARG A 99 5.27 15.03 8.49
N PRO A 100 4.41 14.76 9.49
CA PRO A 100 3.26 13.88 9.32
C PRO A 100 2.18 14.43 8.37
N ALA A 101 2.00 15.75 8.28
CA ALA A 101 1.08 16.35 7.31
C ALA A 101 1.55 16.14 5.85
N ALA A 102 2.85 16.26 5.59
CA ALA A 102 3.43 15.96 4.28
C ALA A 102 3.32 14.46 3.97
N ALA A 103 3.56 13.59 4.96
CA ALA A 103 3.36 12.16 4.81
C ALA A 103 1.91 11.82 4.44
N HIS A 104 0.93 12.44 5.13
CA HIS A 104 -0.49 12.28 4.81
C HIS A 104 -0.79 12.64 3.36
N ALA A 105 -0.31 13.80 2.89
CA ALA A 105 -0.51 14.24 1.52
C ALA A 105 0.03 13.24 0.48
N TYR A 106 1.19 12.63 0.75
CA TYR A 106 1.73 11.58 -0.12
C TYR A 106 0.92 10.28 -0.05
N PHE A 107 0.43 9.87 1.13
CA PHE A 107 -0.48 8.71 1.19
C PHE A 107 -1.79 8.94 0.44
N VAL A 108 -2.32 10.17 0.44
CA VAL A 108 -3.49 10.53 -0.39
C VAL A 108 -3.17 10.41 -1.88
N ARG A 109 -2.00 10.90 -2.33
CA ARG A 109 -1.55 10.72 -3.72
C ARG A 109 -1.37 9.23 -4.07
N ALA A 110 -0.83 8.43 -3.15
CA ALA A 110 -0.68 6.99 -3.33
C ALA A 110 -2.05 6.29 -3.50
N ALA A 111 -3.03 6.64 -2.66
CA ALA A 111 -4.39 6.12 -2.75
C ALA A 111 -5.03 6.43 -4.11
N GLY A 112 -4.79 7.63 -4.66
CA GLY A 112 -5.27 8.01 -5.99
C GLY A 112 -4.69 7.18 -7.16
N ARG A 113 -3.57 6.47 -6.93
CA ARG A 113 -2.87 5.64 -7.94
C ARG A 113 -2.93 4.15 -7.64
N VAL A 114 -3.61 3.73 -6.57
CA VAL A 114 -3.61 2.33 -6.10
C VAL A 114 -4.18 1.34 -7.12
N ALA A 115 -5.03 1.78 -8.04
CA ALA A 115 -5.61 0.95 -9.09
C ALA A 115 -4.60 0.59 -10.19
N GLU A 116 -3.54 1.40 -10.35
CA GLU A 116 -2.46 1.19 -11.32
C GLU A 116 -1.39 0.22 -10.78
N ALA A 117 -1.40 -0.04 -9.46
CA ALA A 117 -0.41 -0.90 -8.82
C ALA A 117 -0.48 -2.36 -9.35
N PRO A 118 0.67 -3.05 -9.46
CA PRO A 118 0.70 -4.45 -9.89
C PRO A 118 -0.20 -5.34 -9.04
N ARG A 119 -0.93 -6.26 -9.68
CA ARG A 119 -1.76 -7.24 -8.97
C ARG A 119 -0.89 -8.25 -8.21
N GLY A 120 -1.46 -8.79 -7.12
CA GLY A 120 -0.82 -9.81 -6.28
C GLY A 120 -0.22 -9.22 -5.01
N GLN A 121 0.57 -10.04 -4.30
CA GLN A 121 1.01 -9.76 -2.93
C GLN A 121 1.74 -8.42 -2.77
N TYR A 122 2.54 -8.01 -3.76
CA TYR A 122 3.24 -6.71 -3.73
C TYR A 122 2.27 -5.52 -3.81
N GLY A 123 1.25 -5.60 -4.66
CA GLY A 123 0.20 -4.59 -4.74
C GLY A 123 -0.65 -4.54 -3.48
N ASP A 124 -0.99 -5.71 -2.93
CA ASP A 124 -1.74 -5.82 -1.68
C ASP A 124 -0.97 -5.20 -0.51
N TRP A 125 0.33 -5.48 -0.40
CA TRP A 125 1.20 -4.88 0.62
C TRP A 125 1.24 -3.36 0.51
N ASN A 126 1.42 -2.82 -0.70
CA ASN A 126 1.39 -1.37 -0.93
C ASN A 126 0.05 -0.78 -0.52
N ARG A 127 -1.06 -1.42 -0.92
CA ARG A 127 -2.41 -0.97 -0.55
C ARG A 127 -2.60 -0.95 0.97
N PHE A 128 -2.13 -1.97 1.69
CA PHE A 128 -2.19 -1.98 3.16
C PHE A 128 -1.37 -0.86 3.77
N ALA A 129 -0.17 -0.61 3.26
CA ALA A 129 0.70 0.48 3.71
C ALA A 129 0.05 1.87 3.48
N ILE A 130 -0.66 2.05 2.35
CA ILE A 130 -1.42 3.28 2.07
C ILE A 130 -2.53 3.48 3.11
N VAL A 131 -3.35 2.45 3.33
CA VAL A 131 -4.48 2.52 4.27
C VAL A 131 -4.01 2.79 5.70
N GLU A 132 -2.98 2.07 6.15
CA GLU A 132 -2.36 2.30 7.47
C GLU A 132 -1.78 3.70 7.56
N GLY A 133 -1.01 4.13 6.55
CA GLY A 133 -0.41 5.44 6.48
C GLY A 133 -1.42 6.59 6.55
N LEU A 134 -2.53 6.49 5.84
CA LEU A 134 -3.63 7.47 5.90
C LEU A 134 -4.21 7.58 7.31
N ARG A 135 -4.44 6.45 7.97
CA ARG A 135 -5.00 6.41 9.33
C ARG A 135 -4.02 6.99 10.35
N ASP A 136 -2.76 6.57 10.30
CA ASP A 136 -1.70 7.00 11.22
C ASP A 136 -1.45 8.51 11.16
N THR A 137 -1.64 9.10 9.98
CA THR A 137 -1.32 10.52 9.72
C THR A 137 -2.56 11.41 9.71
N ALA A 138 -3.77 10.86 9.85
CA ALA A 138 -5.02 11.62 9.78
C ALA A 138 -5.10 12.75 10.81
N SER A 139 -4.59 12.54 12.03
CA SER A 139 -4.59 13.55 13.09
C SER A 139 -3.70 14.77 12.79
N ALA A 140 -2.72 14.64 11.89
CA ALA A 140 -1.85 15.74 11.51
C ALA A 140 -2.52 16.74 10.56
N VAL A 141 -3.62 16.34 9.92
CA VAL A 141 -4.42 17.19 9.03
C VAL A 141 -5.80 17.48 9.60
N ALA A 142 -6.28 16.67 10.55
CA ALA A 142 -7.49 16.94 11.26
C ALA A 142 -7.28 18.06 12.29
N GLY A 143 -8.13 19.10 12.25
CA GLY A 143 -8.17 20.09 13.33
C GLY A 143 -8.50 19.44 14.69
N PRO A 144 -8.28 20.15 15.82
CA PRO A 144 -8.41 19.61 17.18
C PRO A 144 -9.80 19.05 17.57
N ALA A 145 -10.80 19.15 16.70
CA ALA A 145 -12.18 18.73 16.95
C ALA A 145 -12.57 17.36 16.36
N ALA A 146 -11.71 16.69 15.58
CA ALA A 146 -12.03 15.37 15.01
C ALA A 146 -11.69 14.24 16.01
N GLY A 147 -12.28 14.29 17.20
CA GLY A 147 -12.21 13.24 18.19
C GLY A 147 -13.50 12.42 18.17
N GLY A 148 -13.43 11.16 17.72
CA GLY A 148 -14.48 10.18 17.93
C GLY A 148 -14.65 9.20 16.78
N GLY A 149 -14.34 7.92 17.04
CA GLY A 149 -14.81 6.79 16.22
C GLY A 149 -14.20 6.70 14.82
N SER A 150 -12.89 6.45 14.70
CA SER A 150 -12.27 6.21 13.39
C SER A 150 -12.62 4.80 12.91
N SER A 151 -13.82 4.65 12.33
CA SER A 151 -14.25 3.44 11.60
C SER A 151 -13.12 3.04 10.66
N ARG A 152 -12.47 1.90 10.95
CA ARG A 152 -11.28 1.49 10.19
C ARG A 152 -11.65 1.32 8.72
N LEU A 153 -12.85 0.83 8.46
CA LEU A 153 -13.33 0.54 7.11
C LEU A 153 -14.06 1.73 6.46
N LEU A 154 -14.12 2.91 7.09
CA LEU A 154 -14.93 4.03 6.59
C LEU A 154 -16.39 3.63 6.27
N LEU A 155 -16.87 2.59 6.96
CA LEU A 155 -18.25 2.13 6.94
C LEU A 155 -19.03 2.79 8.07
N ASP A 156 -20.35 2.71 8.00
CA ASP A 156 -21.25 3.00 9.11
C ASP A 156 -20.76 2.32 10.41
N GLU A 157 -20.72 3.06 11.52
CA GLU A 157 -20.13 2.59 12.79
C GLU A 157 -20.77 1.31 13.31
N ALA A 158 -22.08 1.11 13.11
CA ALA A 158 -22.76 -0.09 13.56
C ALA A 158 -22.32 -1.32 12.76
N VAL A 159 -22.10 -1.15 11.45
CA VAL A 159 -21.61 -2.21 10.56
C VAL A 159 -20.14 -2.53 10.83
N ASP A 160 -19.30 -1.50 10.98
CA ASP A 160 -17.88 -1.67 11.35
C ASP A 160 -17.74 -2.37 12.72
N GLY A 161 -18.56 -2.00 13.70
CA GLY A 161 -18.57 -2.62 15.03
C GLY A 161 -18.88 -4.12 14.98
N ARG A 162 -19.95 -4.50 14.28
CA ARG A 162 -20.33 -5.92 14.11
C ARG A 162 -19.27 -6.73 13.38
N LEU A 163 -18.68 -6.16 12.32
CA LEU A 163 -17.61 -6.82 11.58
C LEU A 163 -16.34 -6.99 12.43
N ARG A 164 -15.98 -6.00 13.25
CA ARG A 164 -14.86 -6.12 14.20
C ARG A 164 -15.09 -7.21 15.24
N GLU A 165 -16.32 -7.37 15.73
CA GLU A 165 -16.66 -8.44 16.66
C GLU A 165 -16.55 -9.82 16.00
N LEU A 166 -17.04 -9.98 14.76
CA LEU A 166 -16.86 -11.21 13.98
C LEU A 166 -15.37 -11.54 13.76
N LEU A 167 -14.57 -10.56 13.31
CA LEU A 167 -13.13 -10.72 13.13
C LEU A 167 -12.42 -11.11 14.44
N SER A 168 -12.81 -10.52 15.57
CA SER A 168 -12.26 -10.86 16.88
C SER A 168 -12.54 -12.31 17.25
N ARG A 169 -13.76 -12.81 17.01
CA ARG A 169 -14.13 -14.21 17.23
C ARG A 169 -13.38 -15.16 16.31
N TRP A 170 -13.24 -14.82 15.03
CA TRP A 170 -12.48 -15.63 14.07
C TRP A 170 -10.99 -15.72 14.43
N CYS A 171 -10.39 -14.61 14.89
CA CYS A 171 -9.04 -14.60 15.43
C CYS A 171 -8.91 -15.49 16.66
N ALA A 172 -9.82 -15.38 17.62
CA ALA A 172 -9.79 -16.18 18.86
C ALA A 172 -9.91 -17.69 18.59
N ARG A 173 -10.61 -18.08 17.53
CA ARG A 173 -10.77 -19.48 17.10
C ARG A 173 -9.67 -19.95 16.12
N CYS A 174 -8.78 -19.08 15.66
CA CYS A 174 -7.85 -19.36 14.57
C CYS A 174 -8.58 -19.83 13.29
N ASP A 175 -9.67 -19.19 12.91
CA ASP A 175 -10.42 -19.49 11.69
C ASP A 175 -9.68 -18.96 10.45
N LEU A 176 -8.60 -19.66 10.07
CA LEU A 176 -7.68 -19.22 9.03
C LEU A 176 -8.37 -19.01 7.68
N LEU A 177 -9.42 -19.78 7.37
CA LEU A 177 -10.13 -19.65 6.10
C LEU A 177 -10.96 -18.36 6.06
N ALA A 178 -11.75 -18.08 7.10
CA ALA A 178 -12.53 -16.85 7.17
C ALA A 178 -11.61 -15.61 7.18
N LEU A 179 -10.52 -15.68 7.95
CA LEU A 179 -9.52 -14.61 8.03
C LEU A 179 -8.80 -14.39 6.69
N ALA A 180 -8.34 -15.45 6.03
CA ALA A 180 -7.65 -15.34 4.73
C ALA A 180 -8.53 -14.74 3.63
N LEU A 181 -9.84 -15.01 3.67
CA LEU A 181 -10.79 -14.45 2.72
C LEU A 181 -11.11 -12.98 2.99
N VAL A 182 -11.26 -12.59 4.26
CA VAL A 182 -11.81 -11.26 4.62
C VAL A 182 -10.73 -10.23 4.93
N LEU A 183 -9.63 -10.61 5.58
CA LEU A 183 -8.61 -9.64 6.02
C LEU A 183 -8.02 -8.81 4.88
N PRO A 184 -7.70 -9.34 3.69
CA PRO A 184 -7.17 -8.51 2.61
C PRO A 184 -8.12 -7.37 2.21
N ALA A 185 -9.44 -7.65 2.14
CA ALA A 185 -10.43 -6.63 1.81
C ALA A 185 -10.61 -5.59 2.93
N CYS A 186 -10.44 -5.99 4.19
CA CYS A 186 -10.50 -5.08 5.34
C CYS A 186 -9.25 -4.20 5.47
N LEU A 187 -8.06 -4.81 5.34
CA LEU A 187 -6.77 -4.12 5.48
C LEU A 187 -6.52 -3.16 4.33
N GLY A 188 -7.02 -3.47 3.13
CA GLY A 188 -6.86 -2.65 1.93
C GLY A 188 -8.03 -1.72 1.61
N HIS A 189 -8.95 -1.49 2.56
CA HIS A 189 -10.16 -0.70 2.36
C HIS A 189 -9.87 0.81 2.37
N LEU A 190 -10.01 1.48 1.23
CA LEU A 190 -9.84 2.93 1.08
C LEU A 190 -11.18 3.68 1.04
N GLY A 191 -12.31 2.98 1.21
CA GLY A 191 -13.65 3.57 1.23
C GLY A 191 -14.29 3.76 -0.15
N THR A 192 -13.69 3.22 -1.21
CA THR A 192 -14.25 3.30 -2.57
C THR A 192 -15.39 2.30 -2.78
N ASP A 193 -16.22 2.51 -3.82
CA ASP A 193 -17.25 1.53 -4.21
C ASP A 193 -16.64 0.15 -4.55
N GLU A 194 -15.47 0.16 -5.18
CA GLU A 194 -14.75 -1.08 -5.49
C GLU A 194 -14.32 -1.80 -4.20
N ASP A 195 -13.86 -1.09 -3.19
CA ASP A 195 -13.47 -1.69 -1.90
C ASP A 195 -14.69 -2.25 -1.16
N ARG A 196 -15.84 -1.57 -1.20
CA ARG A 196 -17.10 -2.11 -0.67
C ARG A 196 -17.51 -3.39 -1.39
N ALA A 197 -17.42 -3.42 -2.72
CA ALA A 197 -17.72 -4.60 -3.52
C ALA A 197 -16.76 -5.77 -3.20
N ARG A 198 -15.46 -5.51 -3.06
CA ARG A 198 -14.45 -6.51 -2.67
C ARG A 198 -14.74 -7.08 -1.28
N LEU A 199 -15.00 -6.23 -0.29
CA LEU A 199 -15.33 -6.65 1.07
C LEU A 199 -16.62 -7.47 1.10
N ARG A 200 -17.69 -6.98 0.45
CA ARG A 200 -18.95 -7.71 0.34
C ARG A 200 -18.76 -9.09 -0.29
N THR A 201 -17.95 -9.20 -1.33
CA THR A 201 -17.66 -10.48 -2.00
C THR A 201 -16.96 -11.46 -1.05
N ALA A 202 -15.93 -11.02 -0.34
CA ALA A 202 -15.23 -11.83 0.64
C ALA A 202 -16.17 -12.33 1.77
N LEU A 203 -17.01 -11.44 2.31
CA LEU A 203 -17.99 -11.79 3.34
C LEU A 203 -19.02 -12.82 2.81
N HIS A 204 -19.50 -12.66 1.58
CA HIS A 204 -20.38 -13.65 0.95
C HIS A 204 -19.72 -15.01 0.79
N MET A 205 -18.43 -15.07 0.43
CA MET A 205 -17.71 -16.34 0.32
C MET A 205 -17.64 -17.09 1.66
N VAL A 206 -17.33 -16.38 2.74
CA VAL A 206 -17.33 -16.95 4.10
C VAL A 206 -18.74 -17.41 4.48
N HIS A 207 -19.75 -16.58 4.26
CA HIS A 207 -21.14 -16.91 4.57
C HIS A 207 -21.64 -18.13 3.76
N ALA A 208 -21.31 -18.21 2.48
CA ALA A 208 -21.70 -19.31 1.59
C ALA A 208 -21.06 -20.64 1.98
N ALA A 209 -19.90 -20.64 2.63
CA ALA A 209 -19.25 -21.86 3.11
C ALA A 209 -20.05 -22.57 4.21
N ARG A 210 -20.93 -21.85 4.94
CA ARG A 210 -21.77 -22.40 6.02
C ARG A 210 -20.98 -23.16 7.10
N ARG A 211 -19.80 -22.66 7.45
CA ARG A 211 -18.89 -23.28 8.45
C ARG A 211 -18.81 -22.55 9.78
N LEU A 212 -19.40 -21.35 9.87
CA LEU A 212 -19.41 -20.55 11.09
C LEU A 212 -20.44 -21.10 12.09
N PRO A 213 -20.24 -20.87 13.40
CA PRO A 213 -21.30 -21.02 14.40
C PRO A 213 -22.60 -20.31 13.98
N GLU A 214 -23.76 -20.83 14.39
CA GLU A 214 -25.06 -20.35 13.93
C GLU A 214 -25.28 -18.85 14.20
N ASP A 215 -24.85 -18.36 15.37
CA ASP A 215 -24.92 -16.95 15.75
C ASP A 215 -24.02 -16.08 14.86
N GLU A 216 -22.78 -16.50 14.60
CA GLU A 216 -21.86 -15.80 13.69
C GLU A 216 -22.35 -15.84 12.24
N GLN A 217 -22.96 -16.95 11.83
CA GLN A 217 -23.53 -17.14 10.50
C GLN A 217 -24.71 -16.19 10.26
N ALA A 218 -25.60 -16.07 11.25
CA ALA A 218 -26.73 -15.13 11.21
C ALA A 218 -26.24 -13.67 11.22
N GLU A 219 -25.28 -13.35 12.10
CA GLU A 219 -24.72 -12.00 12.20
C GLU A 219 -24.01 -11.58 10.91
N LEU A 220 -23.20 -12.47 10.31
CA LEU A 220 -22.56 -12.22 9.02
C LEU A 220 -23.59 -11.99 7.91
N GLY A 221 -24.70 -12.75 7.91
CA GLY A 221 -25.82 -12.53 6.99
C GLY A 221 -26.45 -11.15 7.15
N ALA A 222 -26.63 -10.68 8.38
CA ALA A 222 -27.14 -9.34 8.67
C ALA A 222 -26.18 -8.23 8.20
N VAL A 223 -24.87 -8.39 8.45
CA VAL A 223 -23.83 -7.46 7.97
C VAL A 223 -23.88 -7.36 6.45
N ILE A 224 -23.88 -8.49 5.75
CA ILE A 224 -23.94 -8.55 4.27
C ILE A 224 -25.19 -7.86 3.71
N GLY A 225 -26.34 -8.00 4.37
CA GLY A 225 -27.61 -7.40 3.94
C GLY A 225 -27.69 -5.88 4.10
N SER A 226 -26.77 -5.29 4.88
CA SER A 226 -26.75 -3.86 5.20
C SER A 226 -26.52 -2.99 3.96
N ALA A 227 -27.21 -1.84 3.92
CA ALA A 227 -27.02 -0.84 2.87
C ALA A 227 -25.60 -0.25 2.85
N ALA A 228 -24.87 -0.27 3.97
CA ALA A 228 -23.50 0.24 4.05
C ALA A 228 -22.50 -0.58 3.20
N LEU A 229 -22.85 -1.81 2.82
CA LEU A 229 -22.07 -2.67 1.94
C LEU A 229 -22.67 -2.75 0.52
N ARG A 230 -23.72 -1.98 0.21
CA ARG A 230 -24.36 -1.99 -1.11
C ARG A 230 -23.59 -1.20 -2.14
#